data_AF-A0A928SLB3-F1
#
_entry.id   AF-A0A928SLB3-F1
#
_cell.length_a   1.000
_cell.length_b   1.000
_cell.length_c   1.000
_cell.angle_alpha   90.00
_cell.angle_beta   90.00
_cell.angle_gamma   90.00
#
_symmetry.space_group_name_H-M   'P 1'
#
loop_
_entity.id
_entity.type
_entity.pdbx_description
1 polymer ?
#
loop_
_entity_poly.entity_id
_entity_poly.type
_entity_poly.pdbx_seq_one_letter_code
_entity_poly.pdbx_strand_id
1 'polypeptide(L)'
;MAALPEVPKIVLAEPTASDLEDLDAMLSRLLSDDATTRESAATEVLEAKPSWVSAIDRRVNAIADKANRDDMRRVLESARTKARTAERKKLEAEGKRGKIETPDYLAILVANAEPKSKAWQDMVSVAAMSRMLATIGTVEAARELIDVHTRFGEFLRVDVQLQLSKMGDKAVAALIEAKKHKAEKIAKWAARHLDSMGKAIPSEAVQTEDHQVLADVLRAYGRVRDPDAARIVISFANTERAQVREAARQAVAMMGDVAGWQLRDSYEDLLGKKPPRDWTWDRTARELFGELDRQRLAQVYTLFDEGTRARQEGKLDAMREAYDKVLARNPSFEHRDEMAEGYLELAKKKLDDDRPTALAALQRAERLTKNAEDKKRIQSLALTLEGEALAEKGIADQVLFNRALELDPDNGRAREALGRLARGETQKKSKLGRWAAAIAIGLGALLAMLAIALRRGRPEPEPAREAEPETDEEQGQDQDDGQDQDGAGPAKDD
;
A
#
# COMPACT_ATOMS: atom_id res chain seq x y z
N MET A 1 -29.96 15.55 8.16
CA MET A 1 -29.69 14.09 8.04
C MET A 1 -28.66 13.91 6.95
N ALA A 2 -27.63 13.09 7.17
CA ALA A 2 -26.65 12.79 6.13
C ALA A 2 -27.32 12.03 4.98
N ALA A 3 -27.01 12.39 3.74
CA ALA A 3 -27.46 11.62 2.57
C ALA A 3 -26.77 10.25 2.56
N LEU A 4 -27.45 9.24 2.01
CA LEU A 4 -26.75 7.99 1.68
C LEU A 4 -25.79 8.24 0.52
N PRO A 5 -24.66 7.54 0.47
CA PRO A 5 -23.69 7.72 -0.60
C PRO A 5 -24.27 7.33 -1.96
N GLU A 6 -23.78 7.98 -3.01
CA GLU A 6 -24.14 7.63 -4.38
C GLU A 6 -23.51 6.29 -4.77
N VAL A 7 -24.32 5.42 -5.39
CA VAL A 7 -23.87 4.11 -5.84
C VAL A 7 -23.12 4.24 -7.17
N PRO A 8 -21.88 3.75 -7.28
CA PRO A 8 -21.14 3.81 -8.54
C PRO A 8 -21.79 2.94 -9.62
N LYS A 9 -21.90 3.49 -10.83
CA LYS A 9 -22.38 2.77 -12.01
C LYS A 9 -21.31 1.77 -12.49
N ILE A 10 -21.73 0.63 -13.04
CA ILE A 10 -20.85 -0.44 -13.57
C ILE A 10 -20.63 -0.27 -15.09
N VAL A 11 -21.01 0.86 -15.66
CA VAL A 11 -20.96 1.06 -17.12
C VAL A 11 -19.52 1.38 -17.52
N LEU A 12 -18.96 0.56 -18.41
CA LEU A 12 -17.69 0.86 -19.07
C LEU A 12 -17.83 2.15 -19.86
N ALA A 13 -16.82 3.01 -19.81
CA ALA A 13 -16.75 4.17 -20.68
C ALA A 13 -16.73 3.72 -22.15
N GLU A 14 -17.25 4.54 -23.06
CA GLU A 14 -17.11 4.23 -24.49
C GLU A 14 -15.63 4.25 -24.89
N PRO A 15 -15.16 3.26 -25.68
CA PRO A 15 -13.78 3.24 -26.11
C PRO A 15 -13.49 4.42 -27.04
N THR A 16 -12.33 5.05 -26.86
CA THR A 16 -11.89 6.10 -27.77
C THR A 16 -11.49 5.50 -29.12
N ALA A 17 -11.52 6.31 -30.19
CA ALA A 17 -11.05 5.88 -31.51
C ALA A 17 -9.57 5.46 -31.46
N SER A 18 -8.73 6.20 -30.72
CA SER A 18 -7.31 5.91 -30.54
C SER A 18 -7.08 4.57 -29.82
N ASP A 19 -7.86 4.24 -28.80
CA ASP A 19 -7.73 2.96 -28.09
C ASP A 19 -8.08 1.77 -29.00
N LEU A 20 -9.08 1.94 -29.88
CA LEU A 20 -9.45 0.92 -30.86
C LEU A 20 -8.37 0.73 -31.93
N GLU A 21 -7.81 1.82 -32.45
CA GLU A 21 -6.72 1.78 -33.45
C GLU A 21 -5.45 1.14 -32.87
N ASP A 22 -5.06 1.53 -31.66
CA ASP A 22 -3.92 0.94 -30.94
C ASP A 22 -4.11 -0.58 -30.74
N LEU A 23 -5.30 -0.99 -30.27
CA LEU A 23 -5.62 -2.39 -30.07
C LEU A 23 -5.62 -3.17 -31.38
N ASP A 24 -6.21 -2.63 -32.45
CA ASP A 24 -6.23 -3.27 -33.76
C ASP A 24 -4.84 -3.40 -34.37
N ALA A 25 -3.98 -2.39 -34.19
CA ALA A 25 -2.59 -2.44 -34.62
C ALA A 25 -1.80 -3.54 -33.88
N MET A 26 -2.03 -3.69 -32.57
CA MET A 26 -1.47 -4.79 -31.78
C MET A 26 -1.95 -6.16 -32.28
N LEU A 27 -3.26 -6.33 -32.46
CA LEU A 27 -3.84 -7.57 -32.96
C LEU A 27 -3.34 -7.88 -34.38
N SER A 28 -3.23 -6.89 -35.27
CA SER A 28 -2.73 -7.11 -36.63
C SER A 28 -1.31 -7.66 -36.65
N ARG A 29 -0.43 -7.23 -35.73
CA ARG A 29 0.95 -7.75 -35.63
C ARG A 29 0.98 -9.18 -35.08
N LEU A 30 0.11 -9.50 -34.12
CA LEU A 30 -0.08 -10.88 -33.64
C LEU A 30 -0.55 -11.85 -34.73
N LEU A 31 -1.26 -11.33 -35.74
CA LEU A 31 -1.77 -12.10 -36.86
C LEU A 31 -0.86 -12.09 -38.09
N SER A 32 0.32 -11.47 -38.01
CA SER A 32 1.29 -11.37 -39.11
C SER A 32 1.71 -12.75 -39.64
N ASP A 33 2.02 -12.86 -40.93
CA ASP A 33 2.65 -14.06 -41.50
C ASP A 33 4.09 -14.26 -40.99
N ASP A 34 4.76 -13.18 -40.59
CA ASP A 34 6.12 -13.21 -40.06
C ASP A 34 6.17 -13.68 -38.60
N ALA A 35 6.94 -14.74 -38.33
CA ALA A 35 7.04 -15.36 -37.02
C ALA A 35 7.65 -14.42 -35.97
N THR A 36 8.70 -13.68 -36.33
CA THR A 36 9.38 -12.76 -35.42
C THR A 36 8.46 -11.61 -34.99
N THR A 37 7.69 -11.06 -35.93
CA THR A 37 6.66 -10.04 -35.65
C THR A 37 5.61 -10.57 -34.69
N ARG A 38 5.10 -11.81 -34.89
CA ARG A 38 4.11 -12.40 -33.98
C ARG A 38 4.66 -12.62 -32.58
N GLU A 39 5.88 -13.13 -32.45
CA GLU A 39 6.53 -13.40 -31.16
C GLU A 39 6.82 -12.10 -30.38
N SER A 40 7.28 -11.05 -31.06
CA SER A 40 7.43 -9.71 -30.47
C SER A 40 6.09 -9.19 -29.97
N ALA A 41 5.06 -9.21 -30.83
CA ALA A 41 3.74 -8.73 -30.47
C ALA A 41 3.13 -9.54 -29.31
N ALA A 42 3.37 -10.85 -29.23
CA ALA A 42 2.91 -11.69 -28.13
C ALA A 42 3.53 -11.31 -26.79
N THR A 43 4.73 -10.76 -26.80
CA THR A 43 5.39 -10.22 -25.59
C THR A 43 4.84 -8.83 -25.26
N GLU A 44 4.63 -7.98 -26.26
CA GLU A 44 4.10 -6.61 -26.10
C GLU A 44 2.64 -6.56 -25.63
N VAL A 45 1.89 -7.67 -25.73
CA VAL A 45 0.57 -7.81 -25.08
C VAL A 45 0.61 -7.50 -23.57
N LEU A 46 1.78 -7.66 -22.93
CA LEU A 46 2.00 -7.32 -21.53
C LEU A 46 2.16 -5.81 -21.27
N GLU A 47 2.12 -4.97 -22.30
CA GLU A 47 2.13 -3.50 -22.20
C GLU A 47 0.71 -2.89 -22.32
N ALA A 48 -0.32 -3.71 -22.09
CA ALA A 48 -1.72 -3.31 -22.19
C ALA A 48 -2.05 -2.14 -21.23
N LYS A 49 -2.80 -1.16 -21.76
CA LYS A 49 -3.18 0.06 -21.03
C LYS A 49 -4.56 -0.12 -20.36
N PRO A 50 -4.81 0.47 -19.18
CA PRO A 50 -6.14 0.42 -18.56
C PRO A 50 -7.29 0.97 -19.42
N SER A 51 -7.02 1.93 -20.31
CA SER A 51 -8.02 2.47 -21.25
C SER A 51 -8.53 1.44 -22.27
N TRP A 52 -7.78 0.36 -22.50
CA TRP A 52 -8.13 -0.64 -23.50
C TRP A 52 -9.26 -1.58 -23.06
N VAL A 53 -9.69 -1.58 -21.79
CA VAL A 53 -10.75 -2.50 -21.33
C VAL A 53 -12.02 -2.37 -22.17
N SER A 54 -12.49 -1.14 -22.43
CA SER A 54 -13.67 -0.90 -23.26
C SER A 54 -13.46 -1.25 -24.73
N ALA A 55 -12.25 -1.08 -25.25
CA ALA A 55 -11.91 -1.45 -26.62
C ALA A 55 -11.88 -2.97 -26.78
N ILE A 56 -11.35 -3.67 -25.78
CA ILE A 56 -11.32 -5.12 -25.67
C ILE A 56 -12.74 -5.67 -25.59
N ASP A 57 -13.60 -5.15 -24.69
CA ASP A 57 -15.02 -5.55 -24.59
C ASP A 57 -15.71 -5.48 -25.96
N ARG A 58 -15.56 -4.34 -26.66
CA ARG A 58 -16.13 -4.15 -28.00
C ARG A 58 -15.62 -5.18 -29.01
N ARG A 59 -14.32 -5.48 -29.01
CA ARG A 59 -13.69 -6.42 -29.96
C ARG A 59 -14.04 -7.88 -29.63
N VAL A 60 -14.02 -8.26 -28.36
CA VAL A 60 -14.43 -9.59 -27.87
C VAL A 60 -15.87 -9.87 -28.29
N ASN A 61 -16.79 -8.93 -28.07
CA ASN A 61 -18.19 -9.07 -28.49
C ASN A 61 -18.32 -9.19 -30.01
N ALA A 62 -17.61 -8.35 -30.78
CA ALA A 62 -17.62 -8.41 -32.23
C ALA A 62 -17.14 -9.76 -32.80
N ILE A 63 -16.15 -10.40 -32.14
CA ILE A 63 -15.69 -11.75 -32.49
C ILE A 63 -16.74 -12.77 -32.06
N ALA A 64 -17.26 -12.69 -30.83
CA ALA A 64 -18.24 -13.63 -30.29
C ALA A 64 -19.52 -13.76 -31.13
N ASP A 65 -19.92 -12.66 -31.80
CA ASP A 65 -21.10 -12.59 -32.66
C ASP A 65 -20.89 -13.19 -34.05
N LYS A 66 -19.65 -13.23 -34.55
CA LYS A 66 -19.33 -13.61 -35.95
C LYS A 66 -18.53 -14.90 -36.09
N ALA A 67 -17.77 -15.28 -35.06
CA ALA A 67 -16.80 -16.37 -35.17
C ALA A 67 -17.47 -17.75 -35.12
N ASN A 68 -16.90 -18.70 -35.87
CA ASN A 68 -17.26 -20.11 -35.76
C ASN A 68 -16.57 -20.74 -34.55
N ARG A 69 -17.31 -20.86 -33.44
CA ARG A 69 -16.80 -21.35 -32.15
C ARG A 69 -16.30 -22.80 -32.22
N ASP A 70 -16.91 -23.64 -33.04
CA ASP A 70 -16.47 -25.03 -33.21
C ASP A 70 -15.12 -25.11 -33.92
N ASP A 71 -14.90 -24.27 -34.93
CA ASP A 71 -13.61 -24.21 -35.63
C ASP A 71 -12.52 -23.63 -34.71
N MET A 72 -12.82 -22.56 -33.94
CA MET A 72 -11.90 -22.03 -32.93
C MET A 72 -11.50 -23.10 -31.91
N ARG A 73 -12.48 -23.87 -31.42
CA ARG A 73 -12.25 -24.98 -30.49
C ARG A 73 -11.33 -26.03 -31.11
N ARG A 74 -11.55 -26.44 -32.36
CA ARG A 74 -10.68 -27.41 -33.06
C ARG A 74 -9.25 -26.89 -33.21
N VAL A 75 -9.06 -25.63 -33.56
CA VAL A 75 -7.73 -24.99 -33.64
C VAL A 75 -7.02 -25.08 -32.30
N LEU A 76 -7.70 -24.68 -31.21
CA LEU A 76 -7.12 -24.72 -29.86
C LEU A 76 -6.80 -26.15 -29.42
N GLU A 77 -7.69 -27.12 -29.63
CA GLU A 77 -7.46 -28.52 -29.26
C GLU A 77 -6.28 -29.14 -30.04
N SER A 78 -6.14 -28.81 -31.33
CA SER A 78 -5.00 -29.19 -32.17
C SER A 78 -3.69 -28.62 -31.61
N ALA A 79 -3.64 -27.32 -31.34
CA ALA A 79 -2.46 -26.65 -30.77
C ALA A 79 -2.09 -27.24 -29.40
N ARG A 80 -3.07 -27.47 -28.51
CA ARG A 80 -2.86 -28.08 -27.20
C ARG A 80 -2.30 -29.50 -27.29
N THR A 81 -2.80 -30.30 -28.22
CA THR A 81 -2.34 -31.69 -28.42
C THR A 81 -0.89 -31.71 -28.92
N LYS A 82 -0.55 -30.83 -29.87
CA LYS A 82 0.83 -30.67 -30.36
C LYS A 82 1.77 -30.26 -29.22
N ALA A 83 1.39 -29.24 -28.45
CA ALA A 83 2.19 -28.73 -27.33
C ALA A 83 2.42 -29.81 -26.24
N ARG A 84 1.37 -30.54 -25.84
CA ARG A 84 1.49 -31.62 -24.85
C ARG A 84 2.35 -32.78 -25.32
N THR A 85 2.23 -33.17 -26.59
CA THR A 85 3.07 -34.23 -27.16
C THR A 85 4.54 -33.80 -27.22
N ALA A 86 4.82 -32.55 -27.57
CA ALA A 86 6.17 -32.00 -27.57
C ALA A 86 6.77 -31.99 -26.14
N GLU A 87 6.02 -31.50 -25.16
CA GLU A 87 6.48 -31.46 -23.77
C GLU A 87 6.68 -32.87 -23.18
N ARG A 88 5.79 -33.82 -23.50
CA ARG A 88 5.97 -35.23 -23.10
C ARG A 88 7.27 -35.79 -23.65
N LYS A 89 7.54 -35.61 -24.94
CA LYS A 89 8.78 -36.09 -25.58
C LYS A 89 10.02 -35.46 -24.94
N LYS A 90 9.95 -34.17 -24.59
CA LYS A 90 11.03 -33.47 -23.89
C LYS A 90 11.28 -34.08 -22.51
N LEU A 91 10.24 -34.30 -21.71
CA LEU A 91 10.35 -34.95 -20.39
C LEU A 91 10.92 -36.37 -20.50
N GLU A 92 10.45 -37.16 -21.47
CA GLU A 92 10.96 -38.51 -21.74
C GLU A 92 12.45 -38.50 -22.12
N ALA A 93 12.88 -37.55 -22.96
CA ALA A 93 14.28 -37.37 -23.33
C ALA A 93 15.16 -36.96 -22.12
N GLU A 94 14.59 -36.22 -21.17
CA GLU A 94 15.23 -35.86 -19.90
C GLU A 94 15.13 -36.97 -18.83
N GLY A 95 14.54 -38.13 -19.13
CA GLY A 95 14.32 -39.23 -18.18
C GLY A 95 13.30 -38.91 -17.08
N LYS A 96 12.55 -37.81 -17.20
CA LYS A 96 11.55 -37.36 -16.24
C LYS A 96 10.17 -37.88 -16.63
N ARG A 97 9.36 -38.22 -15.63
CA ARG A 97 7.92 -38.52 -15.81
C ARG A 97 7.13 -37.66 -14.83
N GLY A 98 6.06 -37.03 -15.32
CA GLY A 98 5.28 -36.12 -14.49
C GLY A 98 4.02 -35.61 -15.16
N LYS A 99 3.22 -34.87 -14.38
CA LYS A 99 2.03 -34.17 -14.85
C LYS A 99 2.47 -32.99 -15.74
N ILE A 100 1.99 -32.96 -16.98
CA ILE A 100 2.22 -31.83 -17.89
C ILE A 100 1.28 -30.70 -17.46
N GLU A 101 1.86 -29.56 -17.11
CA GLU A 101 1.11 -28.36 -16.76
C GLU A 101 0.24 -27.86 -17.92
N THR A 102 -0.78 -27.07 -17.60
CA THR A 102 -1.60 -26.46 -18.66
C THR A 102 -0.76 -25.39 -19.34
N PRO A 103 -0.49 -25.49 -20.65
CA PRO A 103 0.33 -24.51 -21.34
C PRO A 103 -0.40 -23.18 -21.48
N ASP A 104 0.34 -22.08 -21.65
CA ASP A 104 -0.26 -20.78 -21.98
C ASP A 104 -0.87 -20.82 -23.38
N TYR A 105 -2.17 -20.53 -23.49
CA TYR A 105 -2.91 -20.67 -24.75
C TYR A 105 -2.41 -19.71 -25.84
N LEU A 106 -2.03 -18.47 -25.50
CA LEU A 106 -1.49 -17.53 -26.48
C LEU A 106 -0.15 -18.04 -27.01
N ALA A 107 0.74 -18.48 -26.12
CA ALA A 107 2.06 -18.97 -26.52
C ALA A 107 1.96 -20.18 -27.46
N ILE A 108 1.09 -21.16 -27.17
CA ILE A 108 0.93 -22.32 -28.05
C ILE A 108 0.25 -21.98 -29.37
N LEU A 109 -0.65 -21.00 -29.40
CA LEU A 109 -1.31 -20.57 -30.63
C LEU A 109 -0.34 -19.81 -31.54
N VAL A 110 0.54 -18.99 -30.97
CA VAL A 110 1.61 -18.29 -31.70
C VAL A 110 2.65 -19.28 -32.24
N ALA A 111 3.04 -20.28 -31.44
CA ALA A 111 3.97 -21.32 -31.86
C ALA A 111 3.41 -22.26 -32.94
N ASN A 112 2.08 -22.44 -32.99
CA ASN A 112 1.38 -23.25 -33.99
C ASN A 112 0.56 -22.36 -34.93
N ALA A 113 1.21 -21.36 -35.51
CA ALA A 113 0.53 -20.33 -36.29
C ALA A 113 -0.15 -20.89 -37.55
N GLU A 114 -1.38 -20.46 -37.79
CA GLU A 114 -2.13 -20.68 -39.03
C GLU A 114 -2.68 -19.34 -39.56
N PRO A 115 -1.82 -18.41 -40.04
CA PRO A 115 -2.23 -17.03 -40.33
C PRO A 115 -3.37 -16.88 -41.34
N LYS A 116 -3.54 -17.86 -42.24
CA LYS A 116 -4.61 -17.88 -43.25
C LYS A 116 -5.95 -18.41 -42.71
N SER A 117 -5.95 -19.01 -41.51
CA SER A 117 -7.14 -19.58 -40.88
C SER A 117 -7.86 -18.51 -40.06
N LYS A 118 -9.08 -18.15 -40.47
CA LYS A 118 -9.91 -17.18 -39.73
C LYS A 118 -10.18 -17.64 -38.28
N ALA A 119 -10.42 -18.93 -38.09
CA ALA A 119 -10.62 -19.50 -36.75
C ALA A 119 -9.37 -19.37 -35.86
N TRP A 120 -8.18 -19.52 -36.43
CA TRP A 120 -6.94 -19.26 -35.71
C TRP A 120 -6.77 -17.77 -35.36
N GLN A 121 -7.05 -16.88 -36.32
CA GLN A 121 -6.97 -15.43 -36.08
C GLN A 121 -7.90 -14.98 -34.94
N ASP A 122 -9.15 -15.44 -34.95
CA ASP A 122 -10.12 -15.13 -33.89
C ASP A 122 -9.68 -15.69 -32.54
N MET A 123 -9.16 -16.93 -32.53
CA MET A 123 -8.69 -17.60 -31.31
C MET A 123 -7.46 -16.90 -30.71
N VAL A 124 -6.48 -16.51 -31.54
CA VAL A 124 -5.31 -15.72 -31.10
C VAL A 124 -5.75 -14.37 -30.56
N SER A 125 -6.68 -13.69 -31.24
CA SER A 125 -7.15 -12.37 -30.82
C SER A 125 -7.84 -12.42 -29.45
N VAL A 126 -8.73 -13.39 -29.24
CA VAL A 126 -9.40 -13.58 -27.93
C VAL A 126 -8.39 -13.98 -26.87
N ALA A 127 -7.48 -14.91 -27.16
CA ALA A 127 -6.43 -15.29 -26.23
C ALA A 127 -5.57 -14.08 -25.83
N ALA A 128 -5.11 -13.28 -26.79
CA ALA A 128 -4.30 -12.09 -26.53
C ALA A 128 -5.05 -11.06 -25.68
N MET A 129 -6.31 -10.76 -26.02
CA MET A 129 -7.14 -9.85 -25.23
C MET A 129 -7.35 -10.35 -23.79
N SER A 130 -7.52 -11.67 -23.57
CA SER A 130 -7.54 -12.22 -22.20
C SER A 130 -6.25 -11.94 -21.43
N ARG A 131 -5.08 -11.95 -22.07
CA ARG A 131 -3.80 -11.61 -21.40
C ARG A 131 -3.73 -10.12 -21.11
N MET A 132 -4.14 -9.28 -22.05
CA MET A 132 -4.21 -7.83 -21.85
C MET A 132 -5.09 -7.51 -20.63
N LEU A 133 -6.26 -8.13 -20.50
CA LEU A 133 -7.16 -7.96 -19.35
C LEU A 133 -6.49 -8.41 -18.04
N ALA A 134 -5.82 -9.56 -18.04
CA ALA A 134 -5.10 -10.06 -16.87
C ALA A 134 -4.00 -9.09 -16.42
N THR A 135 -3.25 -8.53 -17.38
CA THR A 135 -2.19 -7.55 -17.16
C THR A 135 -2.74 -6.21 -16.65
N ILE A 136 -3.85 -5.73 -17.22
CA ILE A 136 -4.52 -4.50 -16.78
C ILE A 136 -4.91 -4.61 -15.30
N GLY A 137 -5.38 -5.78 -14.87
CA GLY A 137 -5.45 -6.06 -13.43
C GLY A 137 -6.52 -5.25 -12.69
N THR A 138 -7.61 -4.81 -13.35
CA THR A 138 -8.71 -4.08 -12.70
C THR A 138 -9.94 -4.98 -12.52
N VAL A 139 -10.89 -4.57 -11.67
CA VAL A 139 -12.15 -5.32 -11.50
C VAL A 139 -12.97 -5.34 -12.78
N GLU A 140 -12.96 -4.26 -13.57
CA GLU A 140 -13.55 -4.20 -14.90
C GLU A 140 -12.91 -5.23 -15.83
N ALA A 141 -11.58 -5.33 -15.85
CA ALA A 141 -10.90 -6.31 -16.67
C ALA A 141 -11.22 -7.76 -16.24
N ALA A 142 -11.40 -8.00 -14.95
CA ALA A 142 -11.83 -9.31 -14.43
C ALA A 142 -13.27 -9.65 -14.86
N ARG A 143 -14.19 -8.68 -14.92
CA ARG A 143 -15.55 -8.88 -15.45
C ARG A 143 -15.51 -9.28 -16.91
N GLU A 144 -14.69 -8.61 -17.72
CA GLU A 144 -14.54 -8.92 -19.13
C GLU A 144 -13.93 -10.32 -19.36
N LEU A 145 -12.98 -10.75 -18.53
CA LEU A 145 -12.48 -12.13 -18.55
C LEU A 145 -13.59 -13.16 -18.27
N ILE A 146 -14.50 -12.86 -17.35
CA ILE A 146 -15.65 -13.71 -17.07
C ILE A 146 -16.63 -13.72 -18.26
N ASP A 147 -16.81 -12.59 -18.95
CA ASP A 147 -17.63 -12.55 -20.17
C ASP A 147 -17.02 -13.39 -21.29
N VAL A 148 -15.69 -13.44 -21.44
CA VAL A 148 -15.02 -14.37 -22.39
C VAL A 148 -15.47 -15.82 -22.14
N HIS A 149 -15.50 -16.28 -20.88
CA HIS A 149 -16.01 -17.62 -20.58
C HIS A 149 -17.52 -17.75 -20.90
N THR A 150 -18.29 -16.70 -20.64
CA THR A 150 -19.74 -16.69 -20.91
C THR A 150 -20.06 -16.76 -22.40
N ARG A 151 -19.31 -16.04 -23.24
CA ARG A 151 -19.51 -15.93 -24.69
C ARG A 151 -18.98 -17.13 -25.47
N PHE A 152 -17.79 -17.61 -25.13
CA PHE A 152 -17.13 -18.69 -25.86
C PHE A 152 -17.32 -20.08 -25.22
N GLY A 153 -17.68 -20.13 -23.93
CA GLY A 153 -18.03 -21.36 -23.25
C GLY A 153 -16.82 -22.20 -22.81
N GLU A 154 -17.02 -23.52 -22.71
CA GLU A 154 -16.18 -24.42 -21.93
C GLU A 154 -14.73 -24.52 -22.42
N PHE A 155 -14.48 -24.38 -23.73
CA PHE A 155 -13.13 -24.58 -24.28
C PHE A 155 -12.16 -23.45 -23.88
N LEU A 156 -12.69 -22.29 -23.49
CA LEU A 156 -11.92 -21.16 -22.96
C LEU A 156 -11.96 -21.03 -21.43
N ARG A 157 -12.77 -21.84 -20.74
CA ARG A 157 -12.89 -21.78 -19.26
C ARG A 157 -11.53 -21.85 -18.55
N VAL A 158 -10.68 -22.79 -18.98
CA VAL A 158 -9.38 -23.03 -18.33
C VAL A 158 -8.44 -21.83 -18.52
N ASP A 159 -8.48 -21.20 -19.70
CA ASP A 159 -7.68 -20.00 -19.95
C ASP A 159 -8.11 -18.84 -19.06
N VAL A 160 -9.43 -18.61 -18.97
CA VAL A 160 -10.01 -17.60 -18.08
C VAL A 160 -9.63 -17.86 -16.63
N GLN A 161 -9.69 -19.11 -16.16
CA GLN A 161 -9.24 -19.46 -14.80
C GLN A 161 -7.76 -19.14 -14.57
N LEU A 162 -6.89 -19.45 -15.53
CA LEU A 162 -5.47 -19.14 -15.41
C LEU A 162 -5.24 -17.62 -15.34
N GLN A 163 -5.92 -16.85 -16.19
CA GLN A 163 -5.79 -15.39 -16.21
C GLN A 163 -6.33 -14.76 -14.92
N LEU A 164 -7.50 -15.19 -14.42
CA LEU A 164 -8.04 -14.71 -13.15
C LEU A 164 -7.16 -15.10 -11.96
N SER A 165 -6.55 -16.29 -11.99
CA SER A 165 -5.59 -16.72 -10.96
C SER A 165 -4.34 -15.83 -10.95
N LYS A 166 -3.84 -15.42 -12.12
CA LYS A 166 -2.72 -14.46 -12.23
C LYS A 166 -3.07 -13.08 -11.67
N MET A 167 -4.34 -12.65 -11.75
CA MET A 167 -4.80 -11.39 -11.16
C MET A 167 -4.89 -11.43 -9.63
N GLY A 168 -4.99 -12.63 -9.03
CA GLY A 168 -5.10 -12.80 -7.58
C GLY A 168 -6.32 -12.10 -6.99
N ASP A 169 -6.12 -11.38 -5.87
CA ASP A 169 -7.20 -10.69 -5.15
C ASP A 169 -8.00 -9.71 -6.03
N LYS A 170 -7.39 -9.17 -7.10
CA LYS A 170 -8.05 -8.22 -8.01
C LYS A 170 -9.22 -8.85 -8.79
N ALA A 171 -9.25 -10.18 -8.93
CA ALA A 171 -10.35 -10.90 -9.57
C ALA A 171 -11.53 -11.20 -8.62
N VAL A 172 -11.34 -11.10 -7.30
CA VAL A 172 -12.31 -11.57 -6.29
C VAL A 172 -13.65 -10.84 -6.40
N ALA A 173 -13.63 -9.52 -6.57
CA ALA A 173 -14.84 -8.73 -6.71
C ALA A 173 -15.72 -9.15 -7.91
N ALA A 174 -15.10 -9.36 -9.09
CA ALA A 174 -15.81 -9.81 -10.28
C ALA A 174 -16.35 -11.24 -10.12
N LEU A 175 -15.62 -12.12 -9.44
CA LEU A 175 -16.07 -13.47 -9.14
C LEU A 175 -17.24 -13.50 -8.15
N ILE A 176 -17.24 -12.62 -7.13
CA ILE A 176 -18.37 -12.47 -6.20
C ILE A 176 -19.62 -12.08 -6.99
N GLU A 177 -19.52 -11.10 -7.89
CA GLU A 177 -20.62 -10.69 -8.77
C GLU A 177 -21.11 -11.86 -9.64
N ALA A 178 -20.17 -12.64 -10.21
CA ALA A 178 -20.48 -13.79 -11.04
C ALA A 178 -21.17 -14.95 -10.28
N LYS A 179 -21.09 -15.03 -8.95
CA LYS A 179 -21.90 -15.99 -8.15
C LYS A 179 -23.40 -15.81 -8.34
N LYS A 180 -23.86 -14.62 -8.73
CA LYS A 180 -25.27 -14.32 -9.03
C LYS A 180 -25.56 -14.23 -10.54
N HIS A 181 -24.65 -14.74 -11.38
CA HIS A 181 -24.86 -14.77 -12.81
C HIS A 181 -26.10 -15.58 -13.19
N LYS A 182 -26.85 -15.13 -14.22
CA LYS A 182 -28.11 -15.76 -14.67
C LYS A 182 -27.92 -17.22 -15.12
N ALA A 183 -26.79 -17.51 -15.75
CA ALA A 183 -26.43 -18.87 -16.12
C ALA A 183 -25.81 -19.61 -14.92
N GLU A 184 -26.52 -20.62 -14.41
CA GLU A 184 -26.12 -21.40 -13.24
C GLU A 184 -24.72 -22.02 -13.35
N LYS A 185 -24.31 -22.43 -14.56
CA LYS A 185 -22.98 -22.95 -14.82
C LYS A 185 -21.87 -21.94 -14.48
N ILE A 186 -22.07 -20.67 -14.85
CA ILE A 186 -21.13 -19.58 -14.56
C ILE A 186 -21.11 -19.29 -13.05
N ALA A 187 -22.28 -19.25 -12.41
CA ALA A 187 -22.39 -19.05 -10.97
C ALA A 187 -21.67 -20.13 -10.16
N LYS A 188 -21.90 -21.41 -10.47
CA LYS A 188 -21.20 -22.54 -9.83
C LYS A 188 -19.70 -22.53 -10.10
N TRP A 189 -19.29 -22.15 -11.31
CA TRP A 189 -17.87 -22.01 -11.66
C TRP A 189 -17.19 -20.90 -10.86
N ALA A 190 -17.81 -19.72 -10.76
CA ALA A 190 -17.28 -18.60 -9.98
C ALA A 190 -17.17 -18.94 -8.50
N ALA A 191 -18.18 -19.60 -7.92
CA ALA A 191 -18.16 -20.06 -6.54
C ALA A 191 -17.00 -21.04 -6.27
N ARG A 192 -16.80 -22.04 -7.14
CA ARG A 192 -15.67 -22.98 -7.03
C ARG A 192 -14.32 -22.29 -7.22
N HIS A 193 -14.26 -21.26 -8.05
CA HIS A 193 -13.01 -20.56 -8.27
C HIS A 193 -12.62 -19.71 -7.05
N LEU A 194 -13.58 -19.01 -6.43
CA LEU A 194 -13.38 -18.33 -5.15
C LEU A 194 -12.94 -19.31 -4.05
N ASP A 195 -13.55 -20.49 -3.99
CA ASP A 195 -13.15 -21.56 -3.08
C ASP A 195 -11.70 -22.00 -3.30
N SER A 196 -11.30 -22.23 -4.56
CA SER A 196 -9.91 -22.57 -4.89
C SER A 196 -8.89 -21.46 -4.56
N MET A 197 -9.35 -20.21 -4.41
CA MET A 197 -8.53 -19.07 -4.02
C MET A 197 -8.54 -18.82 -2.50
N GLY A 198 -9.31 -19.58 -1.72
CA GLY A 198 -9.51 -19.30 -0.28
C GLY A 198 -10.22 -17.97 -0.04
N LYS A 199 -11.21 -17.65 -0.89
CA LYS A 199 -12.01 -16.41 -0.88
C LYS A 199 -13.51 -16.70 -0.97
N ALA A 200 -13.94 -17.88 -0.51
CA ALA A 200 -15.32 -18.35 -0.68
C ALA A 200 -16.31 -17.58 0.20
N ILE A 201 -15.89 -17.27 1.43
CA ILE A 201 -16.70 -16.61 2.45
C ILE A 201 -16.29 -15.14 2.62
N PRO A 202 -17.21 -14.25 3.06
CA PRO A 202 -16.93 -12.83 3.17
C PRO A 202 -15.75 -12.46 4.07
N SER A 203 -15.54 -13.20 5.16
CA SER A 203 -14.41 -12.94 6.08
C SER A 203 -13.04 -13.20 5.46
N GLU A 204 -12.94 -14.11 4.49
CA GLU A 204 -11.70 -14.39 3.75
C GLU A 204 -11.53 -13.43 2.57
N ALA A 205 -12.63 -13.11 1.89
CA ALA A 205 -12.62 -12.22 0.73
C ALA A 205 -12.16 -10.79 1.07
N VAL A 206 -12.45 -10.30 2.29
CA VAL A 206 -12.01 -8.98 2.76
C VAL A 206 -10.57 -8.96 3.29
N GLN A 207 -9.91 -10.11 3.42
CA GLN A 207 -8.50 -10.16 3.81
C GLN A 207 -7.61 -9.85 2.61
N THR A 208 -7.41 -8.56 2.36
CA THR A 208 -6.51 -8.07 1.32
C THR A 208 -5.75 -6.85 1.82
N GLU A 209 -4.49 -6.72 1.41
CA GLU A 209 -3.64 -5.58 1.78
C GLU A 209 -3.95 -4.34 0.93
N ASP A 210 -4.51 -4.54 -0.26
CA ASP A 210 -4.84 -3.47 -1.19
C ASP A 210 -6.22 -2.88 -0.88
N HIS A 211 -6.25 -1.62 -0.43
CA HIS A 211 -7.48 -0.93 -0.08
C HIS A 211 -8.42 -0.70 -1.27
N GLN A 212 -7.87 -0.59 -2.50
CA GLN A 212 -8.70 -0.48 -3.70
C GLN A 212 -9.44 -1.80 -3.92
N VAL A 213 -8.73 -2.93 -3.80
CA VAL A 213 -9.33 -4.26 -3.94
C VAL A 213 -10.37 -4.50 -2.84
N LEU A 214 -10.06 -4.14 -1.60
CA LEU A 214 -11.02 -4.23 -0.49
C LEU A 214 -12.29 -3.41 -0.78
N ALA A 215 -12.14 -2.18 -1.27
CA ALA A 215 -13.28 -1.34 -1.64
C ALA A 215 -14.12 -1.99 -2.75
N ASP A 216 -13.49 -2.61 -3.74
CA ASP A 216 -14.20 -3.29 -4.84
C ASP A 216 -14.90 -4.58 -4.38
N VAL A 217 -14.31 -5.34 -3.47
CA VAL A 217 -14.92 -6.52 -2.82
C VAL A 217 -16.17 -6.12 -2.01
N LEU A 218 -16.08 -5.04 -1.20
CA LEU A 218 -17.22 -4.54 -0.44
C LEU A 218 -18.37 -4.13 -1.38
N ARG A 219 -18.06 -3.39 -2.45
CA ARG A 219 -19.06 -3.02 -3.46
C ARG A 219 -19.66 -4.24 -4.15
N ALA A 220 -18.86 -5.26 -4.47
CA ALA A 220 -19.34 -6.50 -5.06
C ALA A 220 -20.39 -7.17 -4.17
N TYR A 221 -20.14 -7.28 -2.86
CA TYR A 221 -21.13 -7.80 -1.90
C TYR A 221 -22.41 -6.96 -1.85
N GLY A 222 -22.28 -5.63 -1.94
CA GLY A 222 -23.43 -4.75 -2.05
C GLY A 222 -24.27 -5.02 -3.29
N ARG A 223 -23.63 -5.18 -4.47
CA ARG A 223 -24.29 -5.45 -5.75
C ARG A 223 -25.04 -6.78 -5.76
N VAL A 224 -24.43 -7.83 -5.19
CA VAL A 224 -25.08 -9.16 -5.11
C VAL A 224 -26.09 -9.28 -3.98
N ARG A 225 -26.18 -8.24 -3.13
CA ARG A 225 -27.05 -8.18 -1.94
C ARG A 225 -26.90 -9.42 -1.07
N ASP A 226 -25.65 -9.79 -0.77
CA ASP A 226 -25.33 -10.99 0.01
C ASP A 226 -25.64 -10.75 1.51
N PRO A 227 -26.64 -11.44 2.10
CA PRO A 227 -26.98 -11.25 3.51
C PRO A 227 -25.86 -11.69 4.45
N ASP A 228 -25.08 -12.70 4.08
CA ASP A 228 -24.01 -13.25 4.93
C ASP A 228 -22.84 -12.26 5.04
N ALA A 229 -22.69 -11.38 4.05
CA ALA A 229 -21.68 -10.33 4.04
C ALA A 229 -22.10 -9.06 4.79
N ALA A 230 -23.40 -8.87 5.10
CA ALA A 230 -23.91 -7.59 5.58
C ALA A 230 -23.24 -7.13 6.89
N ARG A 231 -23.06 -8.02 7.87
CA ARG A 231 -22.38 -7.69 9.14
C ARG A 231 -20.93 -7.26 8.92
N ILE A 232 -20.21 -7.96 8.04
CA ILE A 232 -18.81 -7.63 7.71
C ILE A 232 -18.74 -6.31 6.96
N VAL A 233 -19.62 -6.06 5.99
CA VAL A 233 -19.66 -4.78 5.27
C VAL A 233 -19.94 -3.61 6.23
N ILE A 234 -20.87 -3.76 7.17
CA ILE A 234 -21.21 -2.71 8.14
C ILE A 234 -20.03 -2.41 9.08
N SER A 235 -19.22 -3.40 9.47
CA SER A 235 -18.05 -3.15 10.33
C SER A 235 -17.00 -2.24 9.67
N PHE A 236 -16.94 -2.20 8.33
CA PHE A 236 -16.08 -1.27 7.58
C PHE A 236 -16.67 0.15 7.44
N ALA A 237 -17.94 0.39 7.82
CA ALA A 237 -18.58 1.70 7.66
C ALA A 237 -17.97 2.82 8.52
N ASN A 238 -17.13 2.46 9.51
CA ASN A 238 -16.40 3.39 10.40
C ASN A 238 -14.86 3.28 10.32
N THR A 239 -14.29 2.60 9.32
CA THR A 239 -12.83 2.53 9.21
C THR A 239 -12.17 3.91 9.03
N GLU A 240 -10.93 4.11 9.44
CA GLU A 240 -10.26 5.41 9.25
C GLU A 240 -10.01 5.72 7.75
N ARG A 241 -9.93 4.67 6.92
CA ARG A 241 -9.68 4.80 5.47
C ARG A 241 -10.93 5.28 4.74
N ALA A 242 -10.92 6.54 4.31
CA ALA A 242 -12.07 7.17 3.66
C ALA A 242 -12.62 6.38 2.47
N GLN A 243 -11.75 5.87 1.60
CA GLN A 243 -12.14 5.08 0.43
C GLN A 243 -12.89 3.79 0.80
N VAL A 244 -12.41 3.07 1.82
CA VAL A 244 -13.00 1.80 2.27
C VAL A 244 -14.31 2.06 3.02
N ARG A 245 -14.39 3.10 3.85
CA ARG A 245 -15.67 3.50 4.47
C ARG A 245 -16.71 3.81 3.42
N GLU A 246 -16.34 4.61 2.44
CA GLU A 246 -17.26 5.05 1.40
C GLU A 246 -17.77 3.83 0.62
N ALA A 247 -16.88 2.92 0.23
CA ALA A 247 -17.25 1.66 -0.41
C ALA A 247 -18.17 0.79 0.47
N ALA A 248 -17.92 0.70 1.77
CA ALA A 248 -18.76 -0.02 2.71
C ALA A 248 -20.17 0.60 2.81
N ARG A 249 -20.27 1.93 2.92
CA ARG A 249 -21.55 2.64 2.99
C ARG A 249 -22.31 2.53 1.66
N GLN A 250 -21.63 2.59 0.53
CA GLN A 250 -22.20 2.32 -0.80
C GLN A 250 -22.74 0.89 -0.87
N ALA A 251 -21.99 -0.08 -0.34
CA ALA A 251 -22.40 -1.48 -0.32
C ALA A 251 -23.65 -1.70 0.55
N VAL A 252 -23.72 -1.09 1.74
CA VAL A 252 -24.93 -1.08 2.58
C VAL A 252 -26.12 -0.48 1.81
N ALA A 253 -25.92 0.64 1.12
CA ALA A 253 -26.97 1.27 0.31
C ALA A 253 -27.46 0.36 -0.83
N MET A 254 -26.55 -0.38 -1.48
CA MET A 254 -26.90 -1.38 -2.50
C MET A 254 -27.63 -2.61 -1.93
N MET A 255 -27.27 -3.06 -0.73
CA MET A 255 -27.97 -4.16 -0.04
C MET A 255 -29.41 -3.80 0.28
N GLY A 256 -29.66 -2.55 0.70
CA GLY A 256 -30.97 -2.07 1.09
C GLY A 256 -31.57 -2.87 2.24
N ASP A 257 -32.83 -3.31 2.09
CA ASP A 257 -33.55 -4.08 3.10
C ASP A 257 -32.82 -5.35 3.59
N VAL A 258 -31.98 -5.96 2.74
CA VAL A 258 -31.22 -7.18 3.08
C VAL A 258 -30.28 -6.93 4.26
N ALA A 259 -29.72 -5.73 4.38
CA ALA A 259 -28.87 -5.34 5.49
C ALA A 259 -29.66 -4.85 6.72
N GLY A 260 -31.00 -4.73 6.63
CA GLY A 260 -31.83 -4.06 7.61
C GLY A 260 -31.72 -4.63 9.02
N TRP A 261 -31.73 -5.95 9.18
CA TRP A 261 -31.56 -6.57 10.50
C TRP A 261 -30.18 -6.27 11.09
N GLN A 262 -29.12 -6.39 10.30
CA GLN A 262 -27.74 -6.14 10.75
C GLN A 262 -27.48 -4.66 11.08
N LEU A 263 -28.10 -3.74 10.35
CA LEU A 263 -28.03 -2.32 10.67
C LEU A 263 -28.65 -2.02 12.04
N ARG A 264 -29.75 -2.69 12.37
CA ARG A 264 -30.41 -2.51 13.67
C ARG A 264 -29.59 -3.10 14.81
N ASP A 265 -28.98 -4.27 14.58
CA ASP A 265 -28.06 -4.93 15.51
C ASP A 265 -26.84 -4.03 15.79
N SER A 266 -26.16 -3.56 14.74
CA SER A 266 -25.02 -2.65 14.86
C SER A 266 -25.37 -1.31 15.52
N TYR A 267 -26.59 -0.80 15.31
CA TYR A 267 -27.08 0.40 15.99
C TYR A 267 -27.31 0.16 17.48
N GLU A 268 -27.89 -0.98 17.85
CA GLU A 268 -28.08 -1.37 19.25
C GLU A 268 -26.74 -1.58 19.95
N ASP A 269 -25.78 -2.26 19.31
CA ASP A 269 -24.43 -2.44 19.84
C ASP A 269 -23.72 -1.10 20.08
N LEU A 270 -23.86 -0.15 19.15
CA LEU A 270 -23.19 1.14 19.25
C LEU A 270 -23.78 2.05 20.33
N LEU A 271 -25.10 2.08 20.47
CA LEU A 271 -25.81 3.04 21.34
C LEU A 271 -26.43 2.43 22.60
N GLY A 272 -26.35 1.11 22.77
CA GLY A 272 -26.98 0.37 23.87
C GLY A 272 -28.51 0.40 23.83
N LYS A 273 -29.13 0.80 22.71
CA LYS A 273 -30.59 0.88 22.57
C LYS A 273 -31.04 0.53 21.16
N LYS A 274 -32.18 -0.18 21.08
CA LYS A 274 -32.78 -0.54 19.78
C LYS A 274 -33.22 0.70 19.00
N PRO A 275 -33.04 0.71 17.67
CA PRO A 275 -33.66 1.73 16.85
C PRO A 275 -35.20 1.57 16.90
N PRO A 276 -35.97 2.66 16.79
CA PRO A 276 -37.44 2.61 16.70
C PRO A 276 -37.96 1.63 15.65
N ARG A 277 -39.10 1.00 15.92
CA ARG A 277 -39.66 -0.08 15.06
C ARG A 277 -40.12 0.42 13.69
N ASP A 278 -40.55 1.67 13.61
CA ASP A 278 -41.01 2.35 12.39
C ASP A 278 -39.86 2.79 11.48
N TRP A 279 -38.60 2.70 11.93
CA TRP A 279 -37.46 3.05 11.10
C TRP A 279 -37.24 2.02 9.99
N THR A 280 -37.20 2.54 8.76
CA THR A 280 -36.73 1.84 7.57
C THR A 280 -35.21 1.60 7.63
N TRP A 281 -34.70 0.73 6.75
CA TRP A 281 -33.27 0.45 6.67
C TRP A 281 -32.45 1.71 6.33
N ASP A 282 -32.95 2.58 5.43
CA ASP A 282 -32.23 3.78 4.98
C ASP A 282 -32.11 4.81 6.11
N ARG A 283 -33.19 4.97 6.89
CA ARG A 283 -33.19 5.82 8.08
C ARG A 283 -32.23 5.26 9.13
N THR A 284 -32.28 3.96 9.40
CA THR A 284 -31.38 3.30 10.37
C THR A 284 -29.92 3.46 9.96
N ALA A 285 -29.60 3.27 8.67
CA ALA A 285 -28.25 3.45 8.14
C ALA A 285 -27.76 4.90 8.28
N ARG A 286 -28.59 5.89 7.92
CA ARG A 286 -28.22 7.32 8.06
C ARG A 286 -27.94 7.71 9.50
N GLU A 287 -28.76 7.25 10.45
CA GLU A 287 -28.56 7.53 11.87
C GLU A 287 -27.31 6.82 12.41
N LEU A 288 -27.13 5.54 12.08
CA LEU A 288 -25.91 4.79 12.43
C LEU A 288 -24.65 5.48 11.90
N PHE A 289 -24.62 5.83 10.60
CA PHE A 289 -23.47 6.52 10.01
C PHE A 289 -23.24 7.90 10.62
N GLY A 290 -24.31 8.63 10.95
CA GLY A 290 -24.23 9.91 11.64
C GLY A 290 -23.59 9.79 13.04
N GLU A 291 -23.94 8.76 13.81
CA GLU A 291 -23.31 8.50 15.11
C GLU A 291 -21.86 8.07 14.99
N LEU A 292 -21.55 7.19 14.04
CA LEU A 292 -20.17 6.78 13.76
C LEU A 292 -19.30 7.99 13.36
N ASP A 293 -19.82 8.87 12.50
CA ASP A 293 -19.12 10.10 12.11
C ASP A 293 -18.95 11.06 13.29
N ARG A 294 -19.95 11.19 14.17
CA ARG A 294 -19.83 11.99 15.41
C ARG A 294 -18.72 11.46 16.31
N GLN A 295 -18.69 10.15 16.59
CA GLN A 295 -17.66 9.54 17.43
C GLN A 295 -16.26 9.72 16.82
N ARG A 296 -16.13 9.49 15.51
CA ARG A 296 -14.86 9.66 14.81
C ARG A 296 -14.39 11.11 14.85
N LEU A 297 -15.28 12.07 14.58
CA LEU A 297 -14.94 13.49 14.65
C LEU A 297 -14.58 13.92 16.07
N ALA A 298 -15.30 13.48 17.10
CA ALA A 298 -14.98 13.77 18.50
C ALA A 298 -13.56 13.32 18.85
N GLN A 299 -13.16 12.11 18.45
CA GLN A 299 -11.78 11.64 18.65
C GLN A 299 -10.74 12.48 17.90
N VAL A 300 -11.06 12.95 16.69
CA VAL A 300 -10.19 13.86 15.93
C VAL A 300 -10.00 15.19 16.66
N TYR A 301 -11.06 15.75 17.24
CA TYR A 301 -10.95 16.96 18.06
C TYR A 301 -10.14 16.73 19.33
N THR A 302 -10.34 15.61 20.04
CA THR A 302 -9.51 15.27 21.21
C THR A 302 -8.03 15.21 20.85
N LEU A 303 -7.67 14.56 19.74
CA LEU A 303 -6.28 14.51 19.26
C LEU A 303 -5.74 15.90 18.89
N PHE A 304 -6.57 16.75 18.30
CA PHE A 304 -6.19 18.13 17.99
C PHE A 304 -5.94 18.95 19.25
N ASP A 305 -6.81 18.85 20.25
CA ASP A 305 -6.67 19.54 21.54
C ASP A 305 -5.41 19.05 22.29
N GLU A 306 -5.13 17.75 22.25
CA GLU A 306 -3.89 17.17 22.77
C GLU A 306 -2.64 17.75 22.09
N GLY A 307 -2.66 17.84 20.76
CA GLY A 307 -1.57 18.42 19.98
C GLY A 307 -1.38 19.92 20.27
N THR A 308 -2.48 20.66 20.40
CA THR A 308 -2.48 22.09 20.71
C THR A 308 -1.96 22.35 22.12
N ARG A 309 -2.37 21.55 23.12
CA ARG A 309 -1.82 21.62 24.47
C ARG A 309 -0.32 21.28 24.50
N ALA A 310 0.09 20.24 23.77
CA ALA A 310 1.51 19.89 23.65
C ALA A 310 2.34 21.02 22.99
N ARG A 311 1.77 21.74 22.01
CA ARG A 311 2.36 22.95 21.42
C ARG A 311 2.56 24.03 22.47
N GLN A 312 1.52 24.35 23.23
CA GLN A 312 1.55 25.38 24.29
C GLN A 312 2.58 25.05 25.40
N GLU A 313 2.76 23.77 25.72
CA GLU A 313 3.76 23.29 26.67
C GLU A 313 5.18 23.18 26.09
N GLY A 314 5.38 23.52 24.80
CA GLY A 314 6.67 23.43 24.11
C GLY A 314 7.13 22.01 23.75
N LYS A 315 6.26 21.01 23.92
CA LYS A 315 6.47 19.59 23.62
C LYS A 315 6.22 19.29 22.14
N LEU A 316 7.04 19.87 21.27
CA LEU A 316 6.78 19.90 19.82
C LEU A 316 6.80 18.51 19.14
N ASP A 317 7.56 17.55 19.65
CA ASP A 317 7.58 16.18 19.09
C ASP A 317 6.25 15.43 19.40
N ALA A 318 5.65 15.66 20.58
CA ALA A 318 4.33 15.11 20.93
C ALA A 318 3.21 15.81 20.16
N MET A 319 3.31 17.12 19.96
CA MET A 319 2.40 17.87 19.08
C MET A 319 2.43 17.31 17.66
N ARG A 320 3.61 17.06 17.09
CA ARG A 320 3.76 16.44 15.76
C ARG A 320 3.03 15.12 15.67
N GLU A 321 3.20 14.24 16.66
CA GLU A 321 2.56 12.92 16.66
C GLU A 321 1.04 13.03 16.71
N ALA A 322 0.49 13.90 17.56
CA ALA A 322 -0.96 14.12 17.66
C ALA A 322 -1.53 14.72 16.37
N TYR A 323 -0.86 15.72 15.79
CA TYR A 323 -1.26 16.33 14.52
C TYR A 323 -1.17 15.36 13.35
N ASP A 324 -0.12 14.53 13.27
CA ASP A 324 -0.01 13.49 12.25
C ASP A 324 -1.18 12.49 12.36
N LYS A 325 -1.61 12.12 13.59
CA LYS A 325 -2.79 11.28 13.81
C LYS A 325 -4.08 11.96 13.35
N VAL A 326 -4.25 13.27 13.61
CA VAL A 326 -5.40 14.06 13.11
C VAL A 326 -5.45 14.00 11.58
N LEU A 327 -4.34 14.28 10.89
CA LEU A 327 -4.29 14.32 9.44
C LEU A 327 -4.44 12.94 8.80
N ALA A 328 -3.97 11.88 9.46
CA ALA A 328 -4.18 10.51 9.01
C ALA A 328 -5.66 10.12 9.01
N ARG A 329 -6.45 10.60 9.99
CA ARG A 329 -7.89 10.33 10.13
C ARG A 329 -8.77 11.30 9.34
N ASN A 330 -8.36 12.55 9.25
CA ASN A 330 -9.06 13.61 8.53
C ASN A 330 -8.07 14.54 7.78
N PRO A 331 -7.66 14.18 6.55
CA PRO A 331 -6.74 14.99 5.76
C PRO A 331 -7.25 16.40 5.43
N SER A 332 -8.57 16.60 5.46
CA SER A 332 -9.24 17.88 5.17
C SER A 332 -9.78 18.55 6.43
N PHE A 333 -9.14 18.32 7.59
CA PHE A 333 -9.53 18.95 8.84
C PHE A 333 -9.63 20.48 8.72
N GLU A 334 -10.51 21.11 9.51
CA GLU A 334 -10.79 22.54 9.33
C GLU A 334 -9.69 23.44 9.91
N HIS A 335 -9.12 23.05 11.04
CA HIS A 335 -8.02 23.76 11.75
C HIS A 335 -6.62 23.50 11.16
N ARG A 336 -6.52 23.18 9.87
CA ARG A 336 -5.22 22.90 9.21
C ARG A 336 -4.24 24.06 9.29
N ASP A 337 -4.73 25.30 9.27
CA ASP A 337 -3.88 26.50 9.37
C ASP A 337 -3.21 26.58 10.76
N GLU A 338 -3.96 26.32 11.84
CA GLU A 338 -3.43 26.27 13.22
C GLU A 338 -2.40 25.14 13.39
N MET A 339 -2.61 24.01 12.71
CA MET A 339 -1.64 22.92 12.67
C MET A 339 -0.37 23.33 11.91
N ALA A 340 -0.51 24.03 10.79
CA ALA A 340 0.61 24.52 9.99
C ALA A 340 1.56 25.40 10.81
N GLU A 341 1.02 26.28 11.66
CA GLU A 341 1.82 27.07 12.59
C GLU A 341 2.60 26.21 13.58
N GLY A 342 2.00 25.16 14.13
CA GLY A 342 2.70 24.22 15.01
C GLY A 342 3.87 23.53 14.31
N TYR A 343 3.68 23.05 13.08
CA TYR A 343 4.77 22.50 12.28
C TYR A 343 5.86 23.54 11.96
N LEU A 344 5.50 24.82 11.78
CA LEU A 344 6.48 25.89 11.61
C LEU A 344 7.31 26.14 12.86
N GLU A 345 6.70 26.11 14.04
CA GLU A 345 7.43 26.19 15.31
C GLU A 345 8.37 25.00 15.49
N LEU A 346 7.92 23.79 15.16
CA LEU A 346 8.78 22.60 15.17
C LEU A 346 9.95 22.75 14.22
N ALA A 347 9.69 23.19 12.98
CA ALA A 347 10.73 23.42 11.99
C ALA A 347 11.77 24.42 12.52
N LYS A 348 11.33 25.57 13.04
CA LYS A 348 12.19 26.60 13.64
C LYS A 348 13.05 26.07 14.78
N LYS A 349 12.47 25.26 15.68
CA LYS A 349 13.20 24.65 16.80
C LYS A 349 14.25 23.64 16.35
N LYS A 350 14.01 22.93 15.24
CA LYS A 350 14.89 21.88 14.72
C LYS A 350 15.83 22.35 13.59
N LEU A 351 15.82 23.65 13.24
CA LEU A 351 16.57 24.21 12.11
C LEU A 351 18.06 23.83 12.11
N ASP A 352 18.70 23.92 13.27
CA ASP A 352 20.14 23.71 13.42
C ASP A 352 20.48 22.34 14.03
N ASP A 353 19.53 21.71 14.72
CA ASP A 353 19.74 20.45 15.45
C ASP A 353 19.41 19.20 14.62
N ASP A 354 18.30 19.23 13.86
CA ASP A 354 17.78 18.09 13.11
C ASP A 354 17.08 18.58 11.83
N ARG A 355 17.93 18.90 10.84
CA ARG A 355 17.50 19.44 9.55
C ARG A 355 16.50 18.54 8.81
N PRO A 356 16.66 17.20 8.74
CA PRO A 356 15.64 16.32 8.14
C PRO A 356 14.26 16.47 8.76
N THR A 357 14.17 16.52 10.10
CA THR A 357 12.90 16.76 10.78
C THR A 357 12.34 18.15 10.49
N ALA A 358 13.19 19.18 10.45
CA ALA A 358 12.76 20.54 10.09
C ALA A 358 12.18 20.61 8.66
N LEU A 359 12.84 19.99 7.68
CA LEU A 359 12.35 19.90 6.31
C LEU A 359 10.99 19.18 6.22
N ALA A 360 10.86 18.03 6.88
CA ALA A 360 9.62 17.28 6.90
C ALA A 360 8.46 18.04 7.58
N ALA A 361 8.76 18.91 8.54
CA ALA A 361 7.79 19.80 9.17
C ALA A 361 7.39 20.97 8.24
N LEU A 362 8.35 21.58 7.53
CA LEU A 362 8.06 22.64 6.55
C LEU A 362 7.20 22.14 5.41
N GLN A 363 7.50 20.96 4.85
CA GLN A 363 6.69 20.35 3.79
C GLN A 363 5.25 20.06 4.24
N ARG A 364 5.05 19.67 5.51
CA ARG A 364 3.71 19.52 6.08
C ARG A 364 3.02 20.88 6.20
N ALA A 365 3.67 21.87 6.80
CA ALA A 365 3.12 23.21 6.95
C ALA A 365 2.71 23.82 5.61
N GLU A 366 3.51 23.63 4.56
CA GLU A 366 3.22 24.11 3.20
C GLU A 366 1.94 23.51 2.60
N ARG A 367 1.67 22.22 2.85
CA ARG A 367 0.45 21.54 2.36
C ARG A 367 -0.80 21.94 3.15
N LEU A 368 -0.62 22.40 4.39
CA LEU A 368 -1.71 22.69 5.32
C LEU A 368 -2.13 24.15 5.27
N THR A 369 -1.19 25.07 5.04
CA THR A 369 -1.49 26.51 5.00
C THR A 369 -2.34 26.88 3.78
N LYS A 370 -3.36 27.70 4.02
CA LYS A 370 -4.16 28.33 2.96
C LYS A 370 -3.59 29.69 2.53
N ASN A 371 -2.70 30.28 3.34
CA ASN A 371 -2.14 31.60 3.05
C ASN A 371 -1.00 31.50 2.03
N ALA A 372 -1.18 32.13 0.87
CA ALA A 372 -0.21 32.12 -0.23
C ALA A 372 1.13 32.77 0.15
N GLU A 373 1.13 33.80 0.99
CA GLU A 373 2.36 34.48 1.43
C GLU A 373 3.13 33.63 2.44
N ASP A 374 2.44 33.02 3.41
CA ASP A 374 3.09 32.07 4.33
C ASP A 374 3.63 30.88 3.56
N LYS A 375 2.90 30.37 2.56
CA LYS A 375 3.38 29.30 1.69
C LYS A 375 4.71 29.64 1.01
N LYS A 376 4.86 30.86 0.46
CA LYS A 376 6.13 31.30 -0.15
C LYS A 376 7.26 31.35 0.88
N ARG A 377 7.01 31.87 2.08
CA ARG A 377 8.00 31.93 3.17
C ARG A 377 8.43 30.53 3.62
N ILE A 378 7.49 29.60 3.75
CA ILE A 378 7.76 28.19 4.08
C ILE A 378 8.63 27.53 3.01
N GLN A 379 8.24 27.69 1.73
CA GLN A 379 8.99 27.15 0.59
C GLN A 379 10.40 27.75 0.52
N SER A 380 10.54 29.06 0.74
CA SER A 380 11.84 29.75 0.79
C SER A 380 12.74 29.14 1.86
N LEU A 381 12.22 28.93 3.07
CA LEU A 381 12.98 28.32 4.15
C LEU A 381 13.34 26.85 3.86
N ALA A 382 12.44 26.08 3.25
CA ALA A 382 12.70 24.69 2.87
C ALA A 382 13.84 24.60 1.83
N LEU A 383 13.79 25.41 0.77
CA LEU A 383 14.86 25.50 -0.24
C LEU A 383 16.20 25.92 0.37
N THR A 384 16.16 26.84 1.35
CA THR A 384 17.38 27.25 2.08
C THR A 384 18.01 26.07 2.80
N LEU A 385 17.22 25.26 3.51
CA LEU A 385 17.72 24.08 4.23
C LEU A 385 18.20 22.99 3.28
N GLU A 386 17.53 22.76 2.15
CA GLU A 386 17.98 21.83 1.11
C GLU A 386 19.34 22.26 0.54
N GLY A 387 19.50 23.55 0.22
CA GLY A 387 20.77 24.12 -0.23
C GLY A 387 21.88 23.96 0.81
N GLU A 388 21.59 24.21 2.09
CA GLU A 388 22.56 23.98 3.19
C GLU A 388 22.97 22.50 3.30
N ALA A 389 22.01 21.58 3.17
CA ALA A 389 22.28 20.13 3.21
C ALA A 389 23.15 19.66 2.02
N LEU A 390 22.97 20.25 0.85
CA LEU A 390 23.83 20.00 -0.31
C LEU A 390 25.23 20.60 -0.11
N ALA A 391 25.32 21.81 0.44
CA ALA A 391 26.60 22.46 0.73
C ALA A 391 27.45 21.66 1.73
N GLU A 392 26.83 21.05 2.75
CA GLU A 392 27.51 20.13 3.67
C GLU A 392 28.07 18.87 2.98
N LYS A 393 27.43 18.42 1.90
CA LYS A 393 27.92 17.32 1.05
C LYS A 393 28.95 17.80 0.01
N GLY A 394 29.33 19.07 0.03
CA GLY A 394 30.28 19.67 -0.89
C GLY A 394 29.67 20.12 -2.22
N ILE A 395 28.33 20.15 -2.34
CA ILE A 395 27.62 20.60 -3.53
C ILE A 395 27.17 22.04 -3.30
N ALA A 396 27.85 22.99 -3.95
CA ALA A 396 27.53 24.41 -3.84
C ALA A 396 26.45 24.81 -4.87
N ASP A 397 25.18 24.59 -4.51
CA ASP A 397 24.04 24.96 -5.36
C ASP A 397 23.53 26.37 -5.03
N GLN A 398 23.95 27.37 -5.80
CA GLN A 398 23.47 28.76 -5.67
C GLN A 398 22.02 28.93 -6.14
N VAL A 399 21.50 28.03 -6.97
CA VAL A 399 20.16 28.14 -7.55
C VAL A 399 19.10 28.04 -6.47
N LEU A 400 19.26 27.11 -5.52
CA LEU A 400 18.32 26.93 -4.41
C LEU A 400 18.22 28.18 -3.51
N PHE A 401 19.35 28.81 -3.19
CA PHE A 401 19.36 30.03 -2.38
C PHE A 401 18.80 31.25 -3.12
N ASN A 402 19.09 31.38 -4.42
CA ASN A 402 18.47 32.42 -5.24
C ASN A 402 16.95 32.23 -5.33
N ARG A 403 16.49 31.00 -5.56
CA ARG A 403 15.06 30.69 -5.62
C ARG A 403 14.37 30.92 -4.27
N ALA A 404 15.05 30.64 -3.17
CA ALA A 404 14.56 30.98 -1.84
C ALA A 404 14.36 32.51 -1.69
N LEU A 405 15.30 33.32 -2.13
CA LEU A 405 15.21 34.79 -2.07
C LEU A 405 14.18 35.38 -3.06
N GLU A 406 13.92 34.71 -4.19
CA GLU A 406 12.82 35.09 -5.10
C GLU A 406 11.44 34.90 -4.44
N LEU A 407 11.29 33.84 -3.64
CA LEU A 407 10.06 33.53 -2.93
C LEU A 407 9.86 34.41 -1.68
N ASP A 408 10.93 34.65 -0.94
CA ASP A 408 10.95 35.50 0.25
C ASP A 408 12.23 36.36 0.25
N PRO A 409 12.16 37.60 -0.26
CA PRO A 409 13.29 38.52 -0.30
C PRO A 409 13.88 38.82 1.07
N ASP A 410 13.11 38.64 2.16
CA ASP A 410 13.53 38.93 3.53
C ASP A 410 14.20 37.74 4.22
N ASN A 411 14.34 36.58 3.55
CA ASN A 411 15.00 35.40 4.11
C ASN A 411 16.50 35.64 4.35
N GLY A 412 16.82 36.11 5.56
CA GLY A 412 18.19 36.42 5.97
C GLY A 412 19.13 35.22 5.93
N ARG A 413 18.62 34.00 6.18
CA ARG A 413 19.43 32.77 6.20
C ARG A 413 19.89 32.38 4.80
N ALA A 414 19.00 32.45 3.82
CA ALA A 414 19.36 32.25 2.41
C ALA A 414 20.41 33.26 1.95
N ARG A 415 20.23 34.54 2.31
CA ARG A 415 21.18 35.62 1.97
C ARG A 415 22.55 35.38 2.60
N GLU A 416 22.60 34.94 3.85
CA GLU A 416 23.84 34.62 4.54
C GLU A 416 24.53 33.40 3.90
N ALA A 417 23.79 32.32 3.63
CA ALA A 417 24.32 31.12 2.99
C ALA A 417 24.90 31.40 1.60
N LEU A 418 24.22 32.22 0.80
CA LEU A 418 24.68 32.66 -0.51
C LEU A 418 25.95 33.53 -0.39
N GLY A 419 25.99 34.42 0.61
CA GLY A 419 27.20 35.20 0.92
C GLY A 419 28.40 34.34 1.32
N ARG A 420 28.18 33.26 2.11
CA ARG A 420 29.23 32.29 2.47
C ARG A 420 29.77 31.57 1.23
N LEU A 421 28.89 31.13 0.34
CA LEU A 421 29.29 30.49 -0.93
C LEU A 421 30.07 31.46 -1.83
N ALA A 422 29.63 32.72 -1.95
CA ALA A 422 30.33 33.73 -2.76
C ALA A 422 31.74 34.04 -2.24
N ARG A 423 31.98 33.94 -0.93
CA ARG A 423 33.30 34.09 -0.31
C ARG A 423 34.18 32.83 -0.37
N GLY A 424 33.68 31.73 -0.95
CA GLY A 424 34.40 30.46 -1.00
C GLY A 424 34.46 29.74 0.35
N GLU A 425 33.62 30.12 1.32
CA GLU A 425 33.54 29.50 2.65
C GLU A 425 32.70 28.20 2.59
N THR A 426 33.14 27.21 1.81
CA THR A 426 32.53 25.87 1.89
C THR A 426 32.92 25.26 3.24
N GLN A 427 31.93 24.97 4.09
CA GLN A 427 32.12 24.46 5.46
C GLN A 427 32.88 23.11 5.46
N LYS A 428 34.21 23.15 5.42
CA LYS A 428 35.09 22.06 5.87
C LYS A 428 35.66 22.39 7.25
N LYS A 429 34.81 22.73 8.23
CA LYS A 429 35.19 22.51 9.64
C LYS A 429 34.77 21.11 10.04
N SER A 430 35.48 20.15 9.45
CA SER A 430 35.44 18.75 9.83
C SER A 430 35.57 18.63 11.34
N LYS A 431 34.69 17.83 11.97
CA LYS A 431 34.78 17.46 13.40
C LYS A 431 36.17 16.92 13.78
N LEU A 432 36.98 16.45 12.80
CA LEU A 432 38.39 16.09 13.00
C LEU A 432 39.27 17.27 13.42
N GLY A 433 39.01 18.51 13.01
CA GLY A 433 39.84 19.66 13.40
C GLY A 433 39.73 19.99 14.90
N ARG A 434 38.53 19.80 15.48
CA ARG A 434 38.32 19.94 16.94
C ARG A 434 38.93 18.77 17.72
N TRP A 435 38.85 17.55 17.20
CA TRP A 435 39.50 16.39 17.81
C TRP A 435 41.03 16.44 17.70
N ALA A 436 41.59 16.91 16.59
CA ALA A 436 43.04 17.08 16.42
C ALA A 436 43.60 18.16 17.36
N ALA A 437 42.88 19.27 17.56
CA ALA A 437 43.27 20.28 18.54
C ALA A 437 43.19 19.75 19.99
N ALA A 438 42.15 18.98 20.33
CA ALA A 438 42.03 18.36 21.65
C ALA A 438 43.10 17.29 21.90
N ILE A 439 43.42 16.48 20.89
CA ILE A 439 44.52 15.49 20.94
C ILE A 439 45.88 16.19 21.04
N ALA A 440 46.10 17.31 20.34
CA ALA A 440 47.33 18.08 20.44
C ALA A 440 47.53 18.73 21.82
N ILE A 441 46.45 19.26 22.42
CA ILE A 441 46.49 19.79 23.79
C ILE A 441 46.71 18.65 24.81
N GLY A 442 46.04 17.51 24.63
CA GLY A 442 46.22 16.32 25.48
C GLY A 442 47.63 15.74 25.41
N LEU A 443 48.22 15.63 24.20
CA LEU A 443 49.60 15.21 24.00
C LEU A 443 50.61 16.22 24.56
N GLY A 444 50.34 17.52 24.43
CA GLY A 444 51.16 18.57 25.02
C GLY A 444 51.18 18.49 26.55
N ALA A 445 50.03 18.25 27.19
CA ALA A 445 49.92 18.06 28.63
C ALA A 445 50.62 16.78 29.11
N LEU A 446 50.52 15.69 28.36
CA LEU A 446 51.22 14.42 28.66
C LEU A 446 52.74 14.55 28.51
N LEU A 447 53.23 15.23 27.48
CA LEU A 447 54.67 15.50 27.32
C LEU A 447 55.21 16.42 28.43
N ALA A 448 54.43 17.40 28.88
CA ALA A 448 54.80 18.24 30.03
C ALA A 448 54.86 17.44 31.33
N MET A 449 53.90 16.53 31.57
CA MET A 449 53.93 15.64 32.74
C MET A 449 55.10 14.65 32.68
N LEU A 450 55.42 14.10 31.52
CA LEU A 450 56.57 13.21 31.33
C LEU A 450 57.91 13.93 31.57
N ALA A 451 58.03 15.18 31.14
CA ALA A 451 59.21 16.02 31.37
C ALA A 451 59.42 16.37 32.86
N ILE A 452 58.34 16.49 33.63
CA ILE A 452 58.38 16.71 35.08
C ILE A 452 58.75 15.40 35.82
N ALA A 453 58.18 14.27 35.41
CA ALA A 453 58.46 12.96 35.99
C ALA A 453 59.91 12.49 35.74
N LEU A 454 60.49 12.79 34.58
CA LEU A 454 61.87 12.45 34.23
C LEU A 454 62.92 13.33 34.93
N ARG A 455 62.52 14.40 35.65
CA ARG A 455 63.43 15.33 36.33
C ARG A 455 63.63 15.05 37.82
N ARG A 456 62.96 14.04 38.39
CA ARG A 456 63.13 13.60 39.79
C ARG A 456 63.45 12.10 39.85
N GLY A 457 64.71 11.75 39.53
CA GLY A 457 65.36 10.61 40.20
C GLY A 457 65.74 11.02 41.63
N ARG A 458 65.87 10.16 42.64
CA ARG A 458 65.90 8.71 42.78
C ARG A 458 65.63 8.39 44.28
N PRO A 459 65.50 7.12 44.69
CA PRO A 459 64.73 6.64 45.85
C PRO A 459 65.58 6.30 47.10
N GLU A 460 64.88 5.90 48.19
CA GLU A 460 65.20 4.92 49.27
C GLU A 460 64.78 5.43 50.67
N PRO A 461 64.62 4.56 51.71
CA PRO A 461 64.04 3.21 51.76
C PRO A 461 63.07 3.00 52.95
N GLU A 462 62.35 1.87 52.97
CA GLU A 462 61.67 1.25 54.13
C GLU A 462 62.66 0.93 55.28
N PRO A 463 62.27 0.78 56.58
CA PRO A 463 61.43 -0.37 57.01
C PRO A 463 60.63 -0.31 58.35
N ALA A 464 59.80 -1.36 58.51
CA ALA A 464 59.54 -2.21 59.70
C ALA A 464 58.62 -1.77 60.87
N ARG A 465 57.58 -2.64 61.08
CA ARG A 465 57.08 -3.30 62.32
C ARG A 465 56.57 -2.40 63.47
N GLU A 466 55.54 -2.72 64.27
CA GLU A 466 55.02 -4.00 64.77
C GLU A 466 53.68 -3.74 65.53
N ALA A 467 52.83 -4.77 65.57
CA ALA A 467 51.90 -5.17 66.65
C ALA A 467 50.66 -4.35 67.08
N GLU A 468 49.57 -5.10 67.24
CA GLU A 468 48.21 -4.80 67.73
C GLU A 468 48.16 -4.54 69.27
N PRO A 469 46.97 -4.28 69.85
CA PRO A 469 46.18 -5.41 70.38
C PRO A 469 44.64 -5.32 70.31
N GLU A 470 44.07 -6.49 70.61
CA GLU A 470 42.71 -6.99 70.88
C GLU A 470 41.77 -6.15 71.78
N THR A 471 40.45 -6.41 71.66
CA THR A 471 39.56 -7.10 72.66
C THR A 471 38.09 -7.02 72.18
N ASP A 472 37.43 -8.17 71.92
CA ASP A 472 36.43 -8.90 72.76
C ASP A 472 34.99 -8.42 72.46
N GLU A 473 33.89 -9.18 72.43
CA GLU A 473 33.39 -10.56 72.61
C GLU A 473 31.96 -10.50 71.96
N GLU A 474 31.25 -11.53 71.50
CA GLU A 474 30.59 -12.61 72.26
C GLU A 474 29.75 -13.48 71.27
N GLN A 475 29.32 -14.65 71.76
CA GLN A 475 28.99 -15.89 71.05
C GLN A 475 27.49 -16.08 70.67
N GLY A 476 27.20 -17.09 69.83
CA GLY A 476 25.88 -17.76 69.83
C GLY A 476 25.51 -18.62 68.61
N GLN A 477 25.84 -19.94 68.68
CA GLN A 477 24.98 -21.14 68.42
C GLN A 477 24.10 -21.20 67.13
N ASP A 478 24.34 -22.12 66.19
CA ASP A 478 24.02 -23.58 66.13
C ASP A 478 22.71 -23.88 65.36
N GLN A 479 22.72 -25.02 64.63
CA GLN A 479 21.56 -25.81 64.14
C GLN A 479 20.79 -25.26 62.91
N ASP A 480 20.23 -26.04 61.97
CA ASP A 480 20.06 -27.48 61.75
C ASP A 480 19.60 -27.69 60.28
N ASP A 481 19.63 -28.95 59.84
CA ASP A 481 19.25 -29.53 58.56
C ASP A 481 17.83 -29.18 58.02
N GLY A 482 17.64 -29.41 56.70
CA GLY A 482 16.39 -30.07 56.27
C GLY A 482 15.69 -29.58 55.01
N GLN A 483 15.85 -30.38 53.94
CA GLN A 483 14.78 -30.90 53.07
C GLN A 483 14.14 -30.05 51.96
N ASP A 484 14.37 -30.54 50.74
CA ASP A 484 13.38 -31.06 49.77
C ASP A 484 12.10 -30.26 49.50
N GLN A 485 11.89 -29.89 48.23
CA GLN A 485 10.93 -30.62 47.39
C GLN A 485 10.98 -30.19 45.91
N ASP A 486 11.23 -31.20 45.09
CA ASP A 486 10.89 -31.28 43.67
C ASP A 486 9.39 -31.14 43.42
N GLY A 487 9.03 -30.56 42.26
CA GLY A 487 7.66 -30.49 41.77
C GLY A 487 7.60 -30.38 40.26
N ALA A 488 7.91 -31.47 39.56
CA ALA A 488 7.68 -31.64 38.14
C ALA A 488 6.22 -32.03 37.85
N GLY A 489 5.67 -31.51 36.74
CA GLY A 489 4.48 -32.09 36.10
C GLY A 489 4.03 -31.34 34.85
N PRO A 490 4.13 -31.95 33.66
CA PRO A 490 3.25 -31.66 32.54
C PRO A 490 2.22 -32.80 32.35
N ALA A 491 0.97 -32.43 32.14
CA ALA A 491 -0.09 -33.36 31.73
C ALA A 491 -0.60 -32.98 30.33
N LYS A 492 -0.48 -33.95 29.42
CA LYS A 492 -1.40 -34.22 28.30
C LYS A 492 -2.66 -34.90 28.88
N ASP A 493 -3.84 -35.04 28.27
CA ASP A 493 -4.38 -35.01 26.91
C ASP A 493 -5.88 -34.57 27.03
N ASP A 494 -6.46 -34.03 25.95
CA ASP A 494 -7.73 -34.46 25.34
C ASP A 494 -7.94 -33.79 23.97
#